data_AF-A0A5E4P5T6-F1
#
_entry.id   AF-A0A5E4P5T6-F1
#
_cell.length_a   1.000
_cell.length_b   1.000
_cell.length_c   1.000
_cell.angle_alpha   90.00
_cell.angle_beta   90.00
_cell.angle_gamma   90.00
#
_symmetry.space_group_name_H-M   'P 1'
#
loop_
_entity.id
_entity.type
_entity.pdbx_description
1 polymer ?
#
loop_
_entity_poly.entity_id
_entity_poly.type
_entity_poly.pdbx_seq_one_letter_code
_entity_poly.pdbx_strand_id
1 'polypeptide(L)'
;MAKKRVVVKLLGEAKQAYLDLKKRVQRERDKCITSSFDQTLLHAIDSKLAVLKTNCAYGDQVPRSLIPKKYLEQYEVNNLWRVDLAGYWRLVYTLKQPLRGPKEVEILSIWLDVLDIVPHERYDKIFGYRKK
;
A
#
# COMPACT_ATOMS: atom_id res chain seq x y z
N MET A 1 -21.26 13.86 13.78
CA MET A 1 -20.62 13.26 12.58
C MET A 1 -19.74 12.11 13.03
N ALA A 2 -19.96 10.90 12.53
CA ALA A 2 -19.18 9.73 12.95
C ALA A 2 -17.70 9.92 12.60
N LYS A 3 -16.80 9.83 13.60
CA LYS A 3 -15.36 9.91 13.36
C LYS A 3 -14.91 8.62 12.65
N LYS A 4 -14.26 8.76 11.49
CA LYS A 4 -13.62 7.65 10.79
C LYS A 4 -12.19 7.51 11.30
N ARG A 5 -11.79 6.30 11.71
CA ARG A 5 -10.43 5.97 12.12
C ARG A 5 -9.83 5.03 11.08
N VAL A 6 -8.83 5.49 10.33
CA VAL A 6 -8.12 4.65 9.36
C VAL A 6 -6.85 4.09 10.00
N VAL A 7 -6.70 2.78 10.00
CA VAL A 7 -5.52 2.06 10.48
C VAL A 7 -4.82 1.44 9.28
N VAL A 8 -3.60 1.88 9.02
CA VAL A 8 -2.76 1.34 7.94
C VAL A 8 -1.91 0.20 8.48
N LYS A 9 -1.95 -0.96 7.82
CA LYS A 9 -1.15 -2.15 8.12
C LYS A 9 -0.32 -2.51 6.90
N LEU A 10 0.99 -2.60 7.06
CA LEU A 10 1.89 -3.17 6.05
C LEU A 10 1.98 -4.68 6.31
N LEU A 11 1.60 -5.50 5.32
CA LEU A 11 1.57 -6.95 5.44
C LEU A 11 2.67 -7.60 4.58
N GLY A 12 3.07 -8.82 4.97
CA GLY A 12 3.93 -9.71 4.17
C GLY A 12 5.12 -9.01 3.48
N GLU A 13 5.12 -9.11 2.16
CA GLU A 13 6.17 -8.56 1.28
C GLU A 13 6.22 -7.02 1.33
N ALA A 14 5.09 -6.32 1.42
CA ALA A 14 5.09 -4.86 1.55
C ALA A 14 5.80 -4.37 2.82
N LYS A 15 5.62 -5.06 3.95
CA LYS A 15 6.31 -4.72 5.20
C LYS A 15 7.82 -4.86 5.03
N GLN A 16 8.27 -5.96 4.45
CA GLN A 16 9.70 -6.21 4.22
C GLN A 16 10.29 -5.16 3.27
N ALA A 17 9.64 -4.91 2.12
CA ALA A 17 10.06 -3.92 1.15
C ALA A 17 10.20 -2.52 1.76
N TYR A 18 9.23 -2.10 2.59
CA TYR A 18 9.26 -0.81 3.28
C TYR A 18 10.40 -0.72 4.30
N LEU A 19 10.61 -1.77 5.12
CA LEU A 19 11.69 -1.80 6.11
C LEU A 19 13.07 -1.79 5.45
N ASP A 20 13.25 -2.54 4.37
CA ASP A 20 14.51 -2.60 3.64
C ASP A 20 14.81 -1.28 2.93
N LEU A 21 13.79 -0.61 2.39
CA LEU A 21 13.92 0.75 1.86
C LEU A 21 14.35 1.73 2.96
N LYS A 22 13.70 1.68 4.14
CA LYS A 22 14.09 2.53 5.28
C LYS A 22 15.53 2.31 5.70
N LYS A 23 16.00 1.06 5.75
CA LYS A 23 17.40 0.73 6.07
C LYS A 23 18.38 1.26 5.01
N ARG A 24 18.01 1.22 3.72
CA ARG A 24 18.83 1.79 2.64
C ARG A 24 18.94 3.30 2.76
N VAL A 25 17.80 3.97 2.92
CA VAL A 25 17.74 5.43 3.13
C VAL A 25 18.53 5.86 4.36
N GLN A 26 18.45 5.11 5.46
CA GLN A 26 19.25 5.42 6.65
C GLN A 26 20.75 5.37 6.34
N ARG A 27 21.22 4.28 5.70
CA ARG A 27 22.63 4.15 5.31
C ARG A 27 23.09 5.25 4.35
N GLU A 28 22.22 5.73 3.47
CA GLU A 28 22.52 6.85 2.58
C GLU A 28 22.69 8.16 3.36
N ARG A 29 21.79 8.42 4.31
CA ARG A 29 21.88 9.60 5.19
C ARG A 29 23.12 9.58 6.06
N ASP A 30 23.49 8.40 6.59
CA ASP A 30 24.72 8.22 7.35
C ASP A 30 25.96 8.52 6.50
N LYS A 31 25.87 8.31 5.18
CA LYS A 31 26.90 8.67 4.17
C LYS A 31 26.78 10.11 3.66
N CYS A 32 25.97 10.95 4.29
CA CYS A 32 25.70 12.34 3.87
C CYS A 32 25.11 12.48 2.45
N ILE A 33 24.47 11.44 1.91
CA ILE A 33 23.77 11.53 0.63
C ILE A 33 22.45 12.26 0.87
N THR A 34 22.32 13.44 0.27
CA THR A 34 21.19 14.35 0.49
C THR A 34 20.03 14.12 -0.48
N SER A 35 20.29 13.48 -1.63
CA SER A 35 19.25 13.10 -2.58
C SER A 35 19.55 11.76 -3.23
N SER A 36 18.58 10.86 -3.21
CA SER A 36 18.63 9.58 -3.91
C SER A 36 17.23 9.17 -4.38
N PHE A 37 17.19 8.20 -5.28
CA PHE A 37 15.93 7.58 -5.67
C PHE A 37 15.24 6.90 -4.47
N ASP A 38 16.00 6.19 -3.62
CA ASP A 38 15.46 5.49 -2.46
C ASP A 38 14.81 6.47 -1.47
N GLN A 39 15.42 7.65 -1.26
CA GLN A 39 14.84 8.72 -0.43
C GLN A 39 13.57 9.30 -1.05
N THR A 40 13.57 9.52 -2.36
CA THR A 40 12.40 10.01 -3.10
C THR A 40 11.24 9.01 -3.03
N LEU A 41 11.54 7.72 -3.21
CA LEU A 41 10.55 6.64 -3.13
C LEU A 41 9.99 6.52 -1.71
N LEU A 42 10.83 6.58 -0.68
CA LEU A 42 10.37 6.52 0.71
C LEU A 42 9.44 7.69 1.03
N HIS A 43 9.83 8.91 0.63
CA HIS A 43 8.99 10.09 0.79
C HIS A 43 7.66 9.96 0.04
N ALA A 44 7.67 9.42 -1.19
CA ALA A 44 6.45 9.17 -1.94
C ALA A 44 5.53 8.17 -1.23
N ILE A 45 6.06 7.07 -0.70
CA ILE A 45 5.29 6.09 0.08
C ILE A 45 4.67 6.75 1.31
N ASP A 46 5.48 7.42 2.13
CA ASP A 46 5.01 8.06 3.37
C ASP A 46 3.93 9.13 3.08
N SER A 47 4.13 9.92 2.03
CA SER A 47 3.14 10.91 1.57
C SER A 47 1.83 10.25 1.13
N LYS A 48 1.89 9.17 0.33
CA LYS A 48 0.68 8.45 -0.09
C LYS A 48 -0.01 7.76 1.09
N LEU A 49 0.72 7.19 2.04
CA LEU A 49 0.14 6.63 3.26
C LEU A 49 -0.57 7.69 4.11
N ALA A 50 -0.05 8.91 4.16
CA ALA A 50 -0.72 10.03 4.83
C ALA A 50 -2.03 10.41 4.13
N VAL A 51 -2.04 10.48 2.80
CA VAL A 51 -3.27 10.70 2.01
C VAL A 51 -4.27 9.58 2.24
N LEU A 52 -3.83 8.32 2.29
CA LEU A 52 -4.69 7.17 2.50
C LEU A 52 -5.35 7.14 3.90
N LYS A 53 -4.71 7.74 4.91
CA LYS A 53 -5.29 7.90 6.25
C LYS A 53 -6.46 8.88 6.27
N THR A 54 -6.48 9.88 5.39
CA THR A 54 -7.56 10.87 5.29
C THR A 54 -8.60 10.48 4.24
N ASN A 55 -8.16 9.91 3.12
CA ASN A 55 -8.97 9.41 2.04
C ASN A 55 -8.58 7.95 1.70
N CYS A 56 -9.30 7.00 2.28
CA CYS A 56 -9.03 5.58 2.10
C CYS A 56 -9.35 5.06 0.69
N ALA A 57 -10.17 5.75 -0.09
CA ALA A 57 -10.55 5.37 -1.46
C ALA A 57 -9.69 6.06 -2.52
N TYR A 58 -8.46 6.46 -2.16
CA TYR A 58 -7.53 7.14 -3.05
C TYR A 58 -6.77 6.16 -3.95
N GLY A 59 -6.77 6.43 -5.25
CA GLY A 59 -6.12 5.60 -6.27
C GLY A 59 -7.12 4.92 -7.19
N ASP A 60 -6.63 3.98 -7.99
CA ASP A 60 -7.44 3.24 -8.95
C ASP A 60 -7.93 1.94 -8.34
N GLN A 61 -9.24 1.72 -8.38
CA GLN A 61 -9.80 0.42 -8.03
C GLN A 61 -9.51 -0.58 -9.15
N VAL A 62 -8.94 -1.72 -8.79
CA VAL A 62 -8.72 -2.83 -9.71
C VAL A 62 -10.04 -3.61 -9.85
N PRO A 63 -10.54 -3.82 -11.08
CA PRO A 63 -11.72 -4.65 -11.33
C PRO A 63 -11.54 -6.04 -10.74
N ARG A 64 -12.59 -6.60 -10.12
CA ARG A 64 -12.52 -7.90 -9.42
C ARG A 64 -12.02 -9.04 -10.30
N SER A 65 -12.37 -9.02 -11.60
CA SER A 65 -11.91 -10.00 -12.59
C SER A 65 -10.41 -9.94 -12.90
N LEU A 66 -9.77 -8.80 -12.61
CA LEU A 66 -8.34 -8.57 -12.84
C LEU A 66 -7.51 -8.74 -11.56
N ILE A 67 -8.12 -9.10 -10.43
CA ILE A 67 -7.39 -9.32 -9.17
C ILE A 67 -6.59 -10.63 -9.28
N PRO A 68 -5.26 -10.58 -9.12
CA PRO A 68 -4.43 -11.78 -9.11
C PRO A 68 -4.84 -12.78 -8.03
N LYS A 69 -4.81 -14.08 -8.37
CA LYS A 69 -5.13 -15.19 -7.44
C LYS A 69 -4.33 -15.14 -6.15
N LYS A 70 -3.05 -14.76 -6.21
CA LYS A 70 -2.17 -14.56 -5.04
C LYS A 70 -2.87 -13.73 -3.95
N TYR A 71 -3.53 -12.63 -4.32
CA TYR A 71 -4.17 -11.76 -3.33
C TYR A 71 -5.50 -12.33 -2.82
N LEU A 72 -6.26 -13.01 -3.68
CA LEU A 72 -7.50 -13.67 -3.30
C LEU A 72 -7.25 -14.80 -2.31
N GLU A 73 -6.24 -15.63 -2.57
CA GLU A 73 -5.95 -16.83 -1.78
C GLU A 73 -5.17 -16.51 -0.49
N GLN A 74 -4.20 -15.59 -0.53
CA GLN A 74 -3.37 -15.30 0.64
C GLN A 74 -4.01 -14.32 1.63
N TYR A 75 -4.85 -13.41 1.14
CA TYR A 75 -5.34 -12.28 1.92
C TYR A 75 -6.87 -12.16 1.94
N GLU A 76 -7.58 -13.07 1.25
CA GLU A 76 -9.04 -13.15 1.17
C GLU A 76 -9.68 -11.80 0.79
N VAL A 77 -9.06 -11.09 -0.15
CA VAL A 77 -9.48 -9.74 -0.53
C VAL A 77 -10.67 -9.78 -1.49
N ASN A 78 -11.63 -8.88 -1.29
CA ASN A 78 -12.77 -8.70 -2.19
C ASN A 78 -12.64 -7.42 -3.04
N ASN A 79 -11.71 -6.54 -2.68
CA ASN A 79 -11.38 -5.28 -3.33
C ASN A 79 -9.86 -5.07 -3.33
N LEU A 80 -9.36 -4.48 -4.40
CA LEU A 80 -7.95 -4.16 -4.54
C LEU A 80 -7.81 -2.76 -5.16
N TRP A 81 -6.87 -2.00 -4.64
CA TRP A 81 -6.57 -0.64 -5.06
C TRP A 81 -5.10 -0.52 -5.42
N ARG A 82 -4.82 0.33 -6.41
CA ARG A 82 -3.48 0.68 -6.87
C ARG A 82 -3.26 2.17 -6.72
N VAL A 83 -2.08 2.54 -6.23
CA VAL A 83 -1.59 3.93 -6.24
C VAL A 83 -0.22 3.96 -6.89
N ASP A 84 -0.03 4.89 -7.84
CA ASP A 84 1.26 5.13 -8.44
C ASP A 84 2.19 5.92 -7.49
N LEU A 85 3.45 5.50 -7.48
CA LEU A 85 4.55 6.05 -6.70
C LEU A 85 5.67 6.54 -7.64
N ALA A 86 6.69 7.19 -7.07
CA ALA A 86 7.86 7.64 -7.81
C ALA A 86 8.56 6.48 -8.56
N GLY A 87 9.04 6.77 -9.76
CA GLY A 87 9.80 5.80 -10.57
C GLY A 87 9.01 4.58 -11.04
N TYR A 88 7.72 4.75 -11.34
CA TYR A 88 6.82 3.67 -11.79
C TYR A 88 6.64 2.55 -10.75
N TRP A 89 6.88 2.85 -9.48
CA TRP A 89 6.50 1.97 -8.39
C TRP A 89 5.00 2.04 -8.15
N ARG A 90 4.45 0.95 -7.63
CA ARG A 90 3.03 0.86 -7.31
C ARG A 90 2.84 0.35 -5.90
N LEU A 91 1.98 1.03 -5.17
CA LEU A 91 1.46 0.58 -3.88
C LEU A 91 0.12 -0.11 -4.13
N VAL A 92 0.03 -1.37 -3.73
CA VAL A 92 -1.17 -2.18 -3.85
C VAL A 92 -1.75 -2.40 -2.45
N TYR A 93 -3.02 -2.08 -2.25
CA TYR A 93 -3.67 -2.21 -0.96
C TYR A 93 -5.13 -2.67 -1.08
N THR A 94 -5.69 -3.10 0.05
CA THR A 94 -7.10 -3.47 0.19
C THR A 94 -7.72 -2.74 1.38
N LEU A 95 -9.03 -2.54 1.35
CA LEU A 95 -9.78 -1.93 2.45
C LEU A 95 -10.65 -2.97 3.12
N LYS A 96 -10.42 -3.20 4.42
CA LYS A 96 -11.22 -4.10 5.24
C LYS A 96 -11.95 -3.31 6.32
N GLN A 97 -13.19 -3.68 6.62
CA GLN A 97 -13.89 -3.19 7.79
C GLN A 97 -13.86 -4.30 8.86
N PRO A 98 -13.23 -4.08 10.02
CA PRO A 98 -13.31 -5.04 11.11
C PRO A 98 -14.77 -5.17 11.58
N LEU A 99 -15.16 -6.40 11.93
CA LEU A 99 -16.47 -6.68 12.54
C LEU A 99 -16.59 -5.88 13.84
N ARG A 100 -17.65 -5.09 13.95
CA ARG A 100 -17.90 -4.25 15.13
C ARG A 100 -18.57 -5.06 16.23
N GLY A 101 -18.16 -4.81 17.47
CA GLY A 101 -18.96 -5.15 18.63
C GLY A 101 -20.12 -4.15 18.81
N PRO A 102 -21.20 -4.55 19.51
CA PRO A 102 -22.40 -3.71 19.70
C PRO A 102 -22.17 -2.37 20.42
N LYS A 103 -21.00 -2.16 21.05
CA LYS A 103 -20.61 -0.90 21.74
C LYS A 103 -19.80 0.10 20.89
N GLU A 104 -19.39 -0.26 19.66
CA GLU A 104 -18.52 0.58 18.81
C GLU A 104 -19.30 1.40 17.76
N VAL A 105 -20.52 1.81 18.07
CA VAL A 105 -21.45 2.42 17.10
C VAL A 105 -20.96 3.79 16.59
N GLU A 106 -20.11 4.49 17.34
CA GLU A 106 -19.72 5.88 17.04
C GLU A 106 -18.48 6.04 16.13
N ILE A 107 -17.61 5.03 16.01
CA ILE A 107 -16.34 5.14 15.26
C ILE A 107 -16.29 4.11 14.12
N LEU A 108 -16.28 4.60 12.88
CA LEU A 108 -16.03 3.78 11.69
C LEU A 108 -14.52 3.49 11.60
N SER A 109 -14.10 2.30 12.04
CA SER A 109 -12.73 1.83 11.82
C SER A 109 -12.58 1.23 10.42
N ILE A 110 -11.58 1.68 9.67
CA ILE A 110 -11.22 1.14 8.35
C ILE A 110 -9.78 0.64 8.45
N TRP A 111 -9.58 -0.63 8.10
CA TRP A 111 -8.24 -1.20 7.98
C TRP A 111 -7.80 -1.11 6.52
N LEU A 112 -6.62 -0.55 6.33
CA LEU A 112 -5.97 -0.47 5.04
C LEU A 112 -4.77 -1.39 5.07
N ASP A 113 -4.89 -2.53 4.40
CA ASP A 113 -3.82 -3.51 4.33
C ASP A 113 -3.03 -3.27 3.04
N VAL A 114 -1.81 -2.78 3.17
CA VAL A 114 -0.85 -2.66 2.07
C VAL A 114 -0.24 -4.03 1.84
N LEU A 115 -0.48 -4.58 0.66
CA LEU A 115 -0.11 -5.94 0.29
C LEU A 115 1.24 -6.00 -0.41
N ASP A 116 1.48 -5.04 -1.33
CA ASP A 116 2.72 -4.96 -2.09
C ASP A 116 3.14 -3.51 -2.36
N ILE A 117 4.46 -3.30 -2.39
CA ILE A 117 5.11 -2.07 -2.84
C ILE A 117 6.21 -2.51 -3.81
N VAL A 118 5.96 -2.37 -5.11
CA VAL A 118 6.77 -3.04 -6.13
C VAL A 118 7.03 -2.15 -7.35
N PRO A 119 8.17 -2.33 -8.04
CA PRO A 119 8.43 -1.67 -9.32
C PRO A 119 7.55 -2.24 -10.42
N HIS A 120 7.44 -1.50 -11.53
CA HIS A 120 6.61 -1.85 -12.68
C HIS A 120 6.81 -3.28 -13.19
N GLU A 121 8.05 -3.75 -13.30
CA GLU A 121 8.30 -5.10 -13.86
C GLU A 121 7.72 -6.22 -13.00
N ARG A 122 7.79 -6.09 -11.68
CA ARG A 122 7.23 -7.07 -10.76
C ARG A 122 5.72 -6.95 -10.70
N TYR A 123 5.20 -5.72 -10.76
CA TYR A 123 3.78 -5.47 -10.88
C TYR A 123 3.19 -6.15 -12.11
N ASP A 124 3.80 -5.99 -13.29
CA ASP A 124 3.31 -6.62 -14.52
C ASP A 124 3.27 -8.14 -14.44
N LYS A 125 4.31 -8.75 -13.84
CA LYS A 125 4.36 -10.20 -13.61
C LYS A 125 3.23 -10.66 -12.69
N ILE A 126 2.95 -9.93 -11.60
CA ILE A 126 1.87 -10.25 -10.67
C ILE A 126 0.50 -10.17 -11.37
N PHE A 127 0.32 -9.16 -12.22
CA PHE A 127 -0.94 -8.91 -12.91
C PHE A 127 -1.06 -9.62 -14.27
N GLY A 128 -0.06 -10.39 -14.69
CA GLY A 128 -0.05 -11.12 -15.96
C GLY A 128 0.00 -10.23 -17.20
N TYR A 129 0.48 -8.99 -17.08
CA TYR A 129 0.62 -8.08 -18.21
C TYR A 129 1.84 -8.49 -19.06
N ARG A 130 1.65 -8.52 -20.38
CA ARG A 130 2.74 -8.76 -21.33
C ARG A 130 3.46 -7.44 -21.59
N LYS A 131 4.80 -7.47 -21.57
CA LYS A 131 5.60 -6.36 -22.11
C LYS A 131 5.23 -6.20 -23.59
N LYS A 132 4.73 -5.02 -23.96
CA LYS A 132 4.55 -4.64 -25.37
C LYS A 132 5.89 -4.20 -25.95
#